data_AF-A0A5Q4G5D0-F1
#
_entry.id   AF-A0A5Q4G5D0-F1
#
_cell.length_a   1.000
_cell.length_b   1.000
_cell.length_c   1.000
_cell.angle_alpha   90.00
_cell.angle_beta   90.00
_cell.angle_gamma   90.00
#
_symmetry.space_group_name_H-M   'P 1'
#
loop_
_entity.id
_entity.type
_entity.pdbx_description
1 polymer ?
#
loop_
_entity_poly.entity_id
_entity_poly.type
_entity_poly.pdbx_seq_one_letter_code
_entity_poly.pdbx_strand_id
1 'polypeptide(L)'
;MNARTVRVWDLPLRLFHWLLLVCVAGALISVQMKAMDWHGRFGLAVLGLLVFRLVWGLIGSTHARFWSFAPGPRSLVDYLRGRWHGLGHNPLGALSVFAILGVLAFQAGSGLFADDVIAYTGP
;
A
#
# COMPACT_ATOMS: atom_id res chain seq x y z
N MET A 1 13.29 0.48 -36.74
CA MET A 1 12.15 0.61 -35.79
C MET A 1 12.74 1.03 -34.45
N ASN A 2 12.66 2.31 -34.10
CA ASN A 2 13.16 2.80 -32.81
C ASN A 2 12.14 2.41 -31.74
N ALA A 3 12.42 1.34 -30.99
CA ALA A 3 11.63 0.96 -29.84
C ALA A 3 11.76 2.05 -28.77
N ARG A 4 10.78 2.94 -28.71
CA ARG A 4 10.68 3.96 -27.66
C ARG A 4 10.28 3.24 -26.37
N THR A 5 11.24 2.94 -25.52
CA THR A 5 11.03 2.34 -24.20
C THR A 5 10.29 3.33 -23.32
N VAL A 6 8.95 3.25 -23.32
CA VAL A 6 8.12 4.00 -22.37
C VAL A 6 8.33 3.37 -21.01
N ARG A 7 8.86 4.14 -20.05
CA ARG A 7 9.09 3.68 -18.69
C ARG A 7 7.74 3.64 -17.96
N VAL A 8 7.01 2.54 -18.14
CA VAL A 8 5.67 2.35 -17.56
C VAL A 8 5.74 2.21 -16.03
N TRP A 9 6.86 1.71 -15.52
CA TRP A 9 7.02 1.39 -14.11
C TRP A 9 7.97 2.34 -13.40
N ASP A 10 7.42 3.17 -12.51
CA ASP A 10 8.18 4.11 -11.70
C ASP A 10 9.14 3.39 -10.76
N LEU A 11 10.39 3.84 -10.74
CA LEU A 11 11.39 3.35 -9.79
C LEU A 11 10.96 3.60 -8.32
N PRO A 12 10.41 4.79 -7.95
CA PRO A 12 9.91 5.04 -6.59
C PRO A 12 8.80 4.08 -6.16
N LEU A 13 7.91 3.70 -7.06
CA LEU A 13 6.79 2.80 -6.74
C LEU A 13 7.27 1.37 -6.46
N ARG A 14 8.31 0.91 -7.17
CA ARG A 14 8.95 -0.40 -6.89
C ARG A 14 9.63 -0.39 -5.55
N LEU A 15 10.40 0.66 -5.28
CA LEU A 15 11.11 0.77 -4.01
C LEU A 15 10.12 0.79 -2.84
N PHE A 16 9.04 1.57 -2.94
CA PHE A 16 7.95 1.55 -1.97
C PHE A 16 7.38 0.14 -1.78
N HIS A 17 7.08 -0.58 -2.86
CA HIS A 17 6.48 -1.91 -2.77
C HIS A 17 7.39 -2.91 -2.05
N TRP A 18 8.68 -2.94 -2.40
CA TRP A 18 9.65 -3.82 -1.75
C TRP A 18 9.92 -3.44 -0.30
N LEU A 19 10.03 -2.15 0.01
CA LEU A 19 10.17 -1.69 1.39
C LEU A 19 8.95 -2.04 2.22
N LEU A 20 7.74 -1.86 1.68
CA LEU A 20 6.50 -2.21 2.36
C LEU A 20 6.47 -3.71 2.68
N LEU A 21 6.84 -4.57 1.72
CA LEU A 21 6.93 -6.01 1.94
C LEU A 21 7.90 -6.34 3.07
N VAL A 22 9.10 -5.76 3.07
CA VAL A 22 10.12 -6.01 4.09
C VAL A 22 9.63 -5.53 5.47
N CYS A 23 9.02 -4.34 5.55
CA CYS A 23 8.53 -3.82 6.83
C CYS A 23 7.37 -4.66 7.38
N VAL A 24 6.42 -5.08 6.54
CA VAL A 24 5.29 -5.93 6.97
C VAL A 24 5.80 -7.31 7.40
N ALA A 25 6.70 -7.94 6.63
CA ALA A 25 7.30 -9.21 7.00
C ALA A 25 8.09 -9.10 8.31
N GLY A 26 8.89 -8.04 8.46
CA GLY A 26 9.62 -7.73 9.68
C GLY A 26 8.70 -7.57 10.89
N ALA A 27 7.58 -6.86 10.73
CA ALA A 27 6.57 -6.68 11.78
C ALA A 27 5.90 -8.00 12.20
N LEU A 28 5.67 -8.92 11.25
CA LEU A 28 5.12 -10.26 11.56
C LEU A 28 6.14 -11.14 12.29
N ILE A 29 7.39 -11.14 11.81
CA ILE A 29 8.48 -11.93 12.43
C ILE A 29 8.80 -11.42 13.83
N SER A 30 8.81 -10.11 14.04
CA SER A 30 9.11 -9.52 15.35
C SER A 30 8.11 -9.93 16.44
N VAL A 31 6.84 -10.15 16.08
CA VAL A 31 5.84 -10.70 17.01
C VAL A 31 6.20 -12.11 17.44
N GLN A 32 6.57 -12.98 16.49
CA GLN A 32 6.97 -14.36 16.78
C GLN A 32 8.23 -14.44 17.65
N MET A 33 9.13 -13.46 17.50
CA MET A 33 10.35 -13.34 18.29
C MET A 33 10.14 -12.62 19.64
N LYS A 34 8.90 -12.23 19.99
CA LYS A 34 8.59 -11.41 21.18
C LYS A 34 9.36 -10.08 21.23
N ALA A 35 9.75 -9.55 20.07
CA ALA A 35 10.54 -8.34 19.90
C ALA A 35 9.62 -7.13 19.63
N MET A 36 8.86 -6.68 20.63
CA MET A 36 7.86 -5.61 20.48
C MET A 36 8.46 -4.26 20.07
N ASP A 37 9.67 -3.92 20.52
CA ASP A 37 10.38 -2.71 20.07
C ASP A 37 10.58 -2.70 18.54
N TRP A 38 10.93 -3.86 17.98
CA TRP A 38 11.10 -4.00 16.53
C TRP A 38 9.76 -3.97 15.80
N HIS A 39 8.72 -4.57 16.37
CA HIS A 39 7.36 -4.48 15.83
C HIS A 39 6.91 -3.02 15.69
N GLY A 40 7.07 -2.21 16.74
CA GLY A 40 6.73 -0.79 16.75
C GLY A 40 7.53 0.00 15.71
N ARG A 41 8.84 -0.25 15.58
CA ARG A 41 9.70 0.38 14.55
C ARG A 41 9.24 0.04 13.14
N PHE A 42 8.90 -1.22 12.86
CA PHE A 42 8.36 -1.62 11.57
C PHE A 42 6.98 -1.00 11.31
N GLY A 43 6.11 -0.91 12.31
CA GLY A 43 4.82 -0.22 12.23
C GLY A 43 4.99 1.26 11.86
N LEU A 44 5.91 1.97 12.50
CA LEU A 44 6.22 3.37 12.19
C LEU A 44 6.81 3.54 10.78
N ALA A 45 7.67 2.61 10.34
CA ALA A 45 8.19 2.59 8.99
C ALA A 45 7.09 2.36 7.94
N VAL A 46 6.16 1.42 8.19
CA VAL A 46 4.97 1.21 7.34
C VAL A 46 4.15 2.50 7.26
N LEU A 47 3.90 3.17 8.39
CA LEU A 47 3.16 4.43 8.40
C LEU A 47 3.85 5.51 7.54
N GLY A 48 5.16 5.67 7.68
CA GLY A 48 5.94 6.61 6.86
C GLY A 48 5.89 6.29 5.37
N LEU A 49 5.98 4.99 5.01
CA LEU A 49 5.83 4.53 3.63
C LEU A 49 4.42 4.79 3.09
N LEU A 50 3.38 4.61 3.90
CA LEU A 50 1.99 4.91 3.53
C LEU A 50 1.81 6.40 3.26
N VAL A 51 2.33 7.28 4.12
CA VAL A 51 2.31 8.74 3.89
C VAL A 51 3.01 9.08 2.59
N PHE A 52 4.21 8.54 2.37
CA PHE A 52 4.92 8.71 1.11
C PHE A 52 4.06 8.27 -0.08
N ARG A 53 3.40 7.11 0.01
CA ARG A 53 2.56 6.58 -1.08
C ARG A 53 1.33 7.43 -1.37
N LEU A 54 0.71 7.99 -0.33
CA LEU A 54 -0.43 8.90 -0.46
C LEU A 54 0.01 10.19 -1.17
N VAL A 55 1.11 10.80 -0.73
CA VAL A 55 1.68 12.00 -1.38
C VAL A 55 2.06 11.69 -2.83
N TRP A 56 2.82 10.61 -3.06
CA TRP A 56 3.25 10.20 -4.40
C TRP A 56 2.07 9.82 -5.31
N GLY A 57 0.97 9.31 -4.75
CA GLY A 57 -0.26 9.06 -5.48
C GLY A 57 -1.04 10.30 -5.88
N LEU A 58 -0.66 11.48 -5.38
CA LEU A 58 -1.22 12.76 -5.78
C LEU A 58 -0.29 13.49 -6.77
N ILE A 59 1.01 13.58 -6.47
CA ILE A 59 1.98 14.39 -7.23
C ILE A 59 2.91 13.59 -8.15
N GLY A 60 2.90 12.26 -8.08
CA GLY A 60 3.82 11.39 -8.81
C GLY A 60 3.53 11.27 -10.30
N SER A 61 4.17 10.28 -10.93
CA SER A 61 4.03 10.03 -12.37
C SER A 61 2.58 9.75 -12.76
N THR A 62 2.27 9.94 -14.05
CA THR A 62 0.94 9.70 -14.62
C THR A 62 0.38 8.31 -14.29
N HIS A 63 1.20 7.28 -14.10
CA HIS A 63 0.75 5.93 -13.77
C HIS A 63 0.70 5.64 -12.25
N ALA A 64 1.38 6.45 -11.44
CA ALA A 64 1.36 6.32 -9.98
C ALA A 64 0.15 7.01 -9.33
N ARG A 65 -0.47 7.97 -10.03
CA ARG A 65 -1.58 8.77 -9.52
C ARG A 65 -2.84 7.92 -9.35
N PHE A 66 -3.51 8.06 -8.21
CA PHE A 66 -4.75 7.30 -7.96
C PHE A 66 -5.81 7.51 -9.04
N TRP A 67 -5.89 8.73 -9.59
CA TRP A 67 -6.84 9.09 -10.64
C TRP A 67 -6.59 8.41 -11.99
N SER A 68 -5.38 7.92 -12.26
CA SER A 68 -5.07 7.29 -13.55
C SER A 68 -5.59 5.86 -13.65
N PHE A 69 -5.85 5.22 -12.51
CA PHE A 69 -6.28 3.83 -12.45
C PHE A 69 -7.51 3.60 -11.56
N ALA A 70 -8.06 4.65 -10.94
CA ALA A 70 -9.31 4.58 -10.21
C ALA A 70 -10.45 4.13 -11.16
N PRO A 71 -11.06 2.96 -10.93
CA PRO A 71 -12.10 2.47 -11.80
C PRO A 71 -13.36 3.32 -11.61
N GLY A 72 -13.89 3.85 -12.71
CA GLY A 72 -15.19 4.52 -12.68
C GLY A 72 -16.31 3.54 -12.31
N PRO A 73 -17.41 4.01 -11.68
CA PRO A 73 -18.50 3.16 -11.21
C PRO A 73 -19.13 2.31 -12.32
N ARG A 74 -19.18 2.83 -13.56
CA ARG A 74 -19.65 2.09 -14.74
C ARG A 74 -18.74 0.91 -15.12
N SER A 75 -17.42 1.11 -15.08
CA SER A 75 -16.44 0.05 -15.37
C SER A 75 -16.49 -1.09 -14.35
N LEU A 76 -16.82 -0.79 -13.09
CA LEU A 76 -16.98 -1.81 -12.05
C LEU A 76 -18.25 -2.64 -12.28
N VAL A 77 -19.37 -1.99 -12.63
CA VAL A 77 -20.62 -2.67 -12.96
C VAL A 77 -20.47 -3.52 -14.22
N ASP A 78 -19.81 -3.02 -15.26
CA ASP A 78 -19.57 -3.77 -16.50
C ASP A 78 -18.64 -4.97 -16.27
N TYR A 79 -17.68 -4.86 -15.35
CA TYR A 79 -16.84 -5.97 -14.92
C TYR A 79 -17.63 -7.04 -14.16
N LEU A 80 -18.44 -6.64 -13.16
CA LEU A 80 -19.30 -7.57 -12.41
C LEU A 80 -20.34 -8.26 -13.31
N ARG A 81 -20.72 -7.62 -14.43
CA ARG A 81 -21.62 -8.18 -15.45
C ARG A 81 -20.91 -9.00 -16.52
N GLY A 82 -19.58 -9.21 -16.42
CA GLY A 82 -18.79 -9.99 -17.38
C GLY A 82 -18.64 -9.34 -18.76
N ARG A 83 -18.93 -8.04 -18.89
CA ARG A 83 -18.88 -7.30 -20.18
C ARG A 83 -17.58 -6.52 -20.39
N TRP A 84 -16.66 -6.61 -19.44
CA TRP A 84 -15.41 -5.86 -19.46
C TRP A 84 -14.39 -6.47 -20.43
N HIS A 85 -14.09 -5.73 -21.50
CA HIS A 85 -13.12 -6.11 -22.55
C HIS A 85 -11.97 -5.09 -22.68
N GLY A 86 -11.64 -4.39 -21.60
CA GLY A 86 -10.64 -3.32 -21.61
C GLY A 86 -9.19 -3.83 -21.58
N LEU A 87 -8.32 -3.26 -22.43
CA LEU A 87 -6.87 -3.42 -22.33
C LEU A 87 -6.33 -2.52 -21.20
N GLY A 88 -6.09 -3.09 -20.00
CA GLY A 88 -5.59 -2.34 -18.85
C GLY A 88 -5.73 -3.08 -17.51
N HIS A 89 -5.61 -2.34 -16.40
CA HIS A 89 -5.82 -2.92 -15.06
C HIS A 89 -7.27 -3.36 -14.88
N ASN A 90 -7.45 -4.61 -14.45
CA ASN A 90 -8.73 -5.12 -13.98
C ASN A 90 -9.29 -4.15 -12.92
N PRO A 91 -10.53 -3.64 -13.03
CA PRO A 91 -11.12 -2.73 -12.05
C PRO A 91 -11.11 -3.31 -10.63
N LEU A 92 -11.17 -4.64 -10.46
CA LEU A 92 -10.95 -5.26 -9.15
C LEU A 92 -9.50 -5.13 -8.64
N GLY A 93 -8.52 -5.22 -9.54
CA GLY A 93 -7.11 -5.04 -9.21
C GLY A 93 -6.78 -3.60 -8.80
N ALA A 94 -7.49 -2.61 -9.35
CA ALA A 94 -7.39 -1.24 -8.87
C ALA A 94 -8.03 -1.08 -7.48
N LEU A 95 -9.19 -1.70 -7.25
CA LEU A 95 -9.88 -1.65 -5.96
C LEU A 95 -9.08 -2.33 -4.83
N SER A 96 -8.36 -3.42 -5.14
CA SER A 96 -7.55 -4.13 -4.15
C SER A 96 -6.38 -3.29 -3.62
N VAL A 97 -5.81 -2.39 -4.43
CA VAL A 97 -4.78 -1.44 -3.98
C VAL A 97 -5.34 -0.50 -2.92
N PHE A 98 -6.54 0.06 -3.15
CA PHE A 98 -7.20 0.92 -2.17
C PHE A 98 -7.55 0.14 -0.89
N ALA A 99 -8.02 -1.11 -1.02
CA ALA A 99 -8.34 -1.97 0.11
C ALA A 99 -7.09 -2.26 0.97
N ILE A 100 -5.98 -2.67 0.35
CA ILE A 100 -4.72 -2.99 1.05
C ILE A 100 -4.15 -1.73 1.72
N LEU A 101 -4.17 -0.58 1.03
CA LEU A 101 -3.73 0.69 1.63
C LEU A 101 -4.61 1.08 2.83
N GLY A 102 -5.93 0.90 2.71
CA GLY A 102 -6.87 1.16 3.80
C GLY A 102 -6.64 0.26 5.01
N VAL A 103 -6.46 -1.05 4.79
CA VAL A 103 -6.17 -2.00 5.87
C VAL A 103 -4.85 -1.70 6.55
N LEU A 104 -3.78 -1.44 5.79
CA LEU A 104 -2.48 -1.12 6.37
C LEU A 104 -2.49 0.22 7.12
N ALA A 105 -3.21 1.23 6.60
CA ALA A 105 -3.39 2.50 7.28
C ALA A 105 -4.21 2.33 8.57
N PHE A 106 -5.26 1.52 8.54
CA PHE A 106 -6.04 1.21 9.73
C PHE A 106 -5.20 0.48 10.78
N GLN A 107 -4.43 -0.54 10.38
CA GLN A 107 -3.59 -1.31 11.29
C GLN A 107 -2.45 -0.47 11.88
N ALA A 108 -1.73 0.30 11.06
CA ALA A 108 -0.67 1.18 11.54
C ALA A 108 -1.23 2.33 12.40
N GLY A 109 -2.40 2.87 12.02
CA GLY A 109 -3.07 3.93 12.75
C GLY A 109 -3.63 3.47 14.09
N SER A 110 -4.34 2.34 14.15
CA SER A 110 -4.85 1.78 15.40
C SER A 110 -3.71 1.33 16.32
N GLY A 111 -2.61 0.81 15.75
CA GLY A 111 -1.40 0.45 16.50
C GLY A 111 -0.72 1.62 17.20
N LEU A 112 -0.87 2.87 16.72
CA LEU A 112 -0.37 4.06 17.43
C LEU A 112 -1.15 4.38 18.70
N PHE A 113 -2.43 3.99 18.75
CA PHE A 113 -3.31 4.23 19.89
C PHE A 113 -3.48 3.00 20.78
N ALA A 114 -3.02 1.83 20.31
CA ALA A 114 -2.88 0.62 21.11
C ALA A 114 -1.63 0.76 22.00
N ASP A 115 -1.64 1.72 22.92
CA ASP A 115 -0.66 1.80 23.99
C ASP A 115 -0.99 0.72 25.03
N ASP A 116 -0.13 -0.30 25.10
CA ASP A 116 -0.09 -1.15 26.27
C ASP A 116 0.57 -0.34 27.40
N VAL A 117 -0.24 0.32 28.22
CA VAL A 117 0.22 0.97 29.48
C VAL A 117 1.06 0.01 30.35
N ILE A 118 0.96 -1.31 30.11
CA ILE A 118 1.68 -2.39 30.79
C ILE A 118 3.04 -2.73 30.14
N ALA A 119 3.28 -2.40 28.86
CA ALA A 119 4.55 -2.73 28.18
C ALA A 119 5.64 -1.65 28.34
N TYR A 120 5.25 -0.37 28.47
CA TYR A 120 6.18 0.75 28.69
C TYR A 120 6.32 1.17 30.16
N THR A 121 5.30 0.89 30.98
CA THR A 121 5.36 1.01 32.43
C THR A 121 5.36 -0.40 32.98
N GLY A 122 6.56 -0.92 33.30
CA GLY A 122 6.63 -2.09 34.18
C GLY A 122 5.94 -1.79 35.52
N PRO A 123 5.60 -2.82 36.33
CA PRO A 123 5.21 -2.57 37.72
C PRO A 123 6.29 -1.84 38.51
#